data_AF-A0A8S3EVM5-F1
#
_entry.id   AF-A0A8S3EVM5-F1
#
_cell.length_a   1.000
_cell.length_b   1.000
_cell.length_c   1.000
_cell.angle_alpha   90.00
_cell.angle_beta   90.00
_cell.angle_gamma   90.00
#
_symmetry.space_group_name_H-M   'P 1'
#
loop_
_entity.id
_entity.type
_entity.pdbx_description
1 polymer ?
#
loop_
_entity_poly.entity_id
_entity_poly.type
_entity_poly.pdbx_seq_one_letter_code
_entity_poly.pdbx_strand_id
1 'polypeptide(L)'
;SCVIAEDDDDGGTEEVKSFQEQEMEKQKLLYEQNRLANRGAAETVLLYISASKGENNEMVRRTLQLGISLLHGGNREVQKRMLNYLKETKDVGCFTSLATLMANCGVLDLDTHERCIKAEVLGVGSEGMAGEKNLHDADFIISLFRFCQLLCEGHNLEFQNYLRLQAGSSTNVNIIICTVDYLLRLQESIMDFYWHYSGKETVDAHGKENLCRAISVAKQVFNTLTEYIQ
;
A
#
# COMPACT_ATOMS: atom_id res chain seq x y z
N SER A 1 -10.70 -2.77 -16.44
CA SER A 1 -11.32 -4.10 -16.60
C SER A 1 -11.65 -4.79 -15.28
N CYS A 2 -10.80 -4.68 -14.24
CA CYS A 2 -11.07 -5.26 -12.91
C CYS A 2 -11.32 -4.22 -11.80
N VAL A 3 -11.53 -2.94 -12.16
CA VAL A 3 -11.80 -1.89 -11.17
C VAL A 3 -13.29 -1.96 -10.84
N ILE A 4 -13.61 -2.52 -9.69
CA ILE A 4 -14.86 -2.22 -8.98
C ILE A 4 -14.47 -1.07 -8.04
N ALA A 5 -15.27 -0.01 -8.02
CA ALA A 5 -15.06 1.08 -7.08
C ALA A 5 -14.96 0.48 -5.68
N GLU A 6 -13.93 0.83 -4.92
CA GLU A 6 -13.89 0.46 -3.51
C GLU A 6 -15.15 1.03 -2.86
N ASP A 7 -15.88 0.19 -2.12
CA ASP A 7 -16.93 0.65 -1.21
C ASP A 7 -16.23 1.47 -0.12
N ASP A 8 -15.97 2.74 -0.43
CA ASP A 8 -15.75 3.77 0.57
C ASP A 8 -17.06 3.85 1.36
N ASP A 9 -17.04 3.23 2.55
CA ASP A 9 -18.02 3.35 3.62
C ASP A 9 -18.14 4.83 4.05
N ASP A 10 -18.79 5.64 3.21
CA ASP A 10 -19.19 7.01 3.49
C ASP A 10 -20.70 7.13 3.37
N GLY A 11 -21.40 6.76 4.46
CA GLY A 11 -22.55 7.49 4.99
C GLY A 11 -23.78 7.77 4.09
N GLY A 12 -23.85 7.21 2.89
CA GLY A 12 -24.98 7.31 1.98
C GLY A 12 -25.87 6.08 2.09
N THR A 13 -27.18 6.26 1.94
CA THR A 13 -28.16 5.15 1.86
C THR A 13 -27.78 4.17 0.74
N GLU A 14 -26.99 3.15 1.06
CA GLU A 14 -26.70 2.05 0.14
C GLU A 14 -27.99 1.26 -0.08
N GLU A 15 -28.44 1.19 -1.34
CA GLU A 15 -29.36 0.15 -1.77
C GLU A 15 -28.68 -1.19 -1.49
N VAL A 16 -29.19 -1.93 -0.50
CA VAL A 16 -28.67 -3.26 -0.15
C VAL A 16 -28.83 -4.16 -1.37
N LYS A 17 -27.73 -4.37 -2.11
CA LYS A 17 -27.68 -5.27 -3.26
C LYS A 17 -28.15 -6.67 -2.85
N SER A 18 -28.89 -7.34 -3.73
CA SER A 18 -29.32 -8.70 -3.45
C SER A 18 -28.12 -9.66 -3.42
N PHE A 19 -28.21 -10.73 -2.64
CA PHE A 19 -27.18 -11.79 -2.60
C PHE A 19 -26.84 -12.33 -4.00
N GLN A 20 -27.85 -12.42 -4.89
CA GLN A 20 -27.65 -12.88 -6.26
C GLN A 20 -26.84 -11.89 -7.11
N GLU A 21 -27.03 -10.59 -6.92
CA GLU A 21 -26.26 -9.55 -7.62
C GLU A 21 -24.81 -9.53 -7.14
N GLN A 22 -24.57 -9.59 -5.84
CA GLN A 22 -23.22 -9.64 -5.26
C GLN A 22 -22.43 -10.86 -5.76
N GLU A 23 -23.07 -12.05 -5.77
CA GLU A 23 -22.41 -13.25 -6.27
C GLU A 23 -22.15 -13.16 -7.78
N MET A 24 -23.06 -12.57 -8.56
CA MET A 24 -22.85 -12.36 -10.00
C MET A 24 -21.69 -11.39 -10.28
N GLU A 25 -21.59 -10.29 -9.53
CA GLU A 25 -20.48 -9.33 -9.62
C GLU A 25 -19.15 -10.00 -9.27
N LYS A 26 -19.12 -10.78 -8.20
CA LYS A 26 -17.95 -11.56 -7.78
C LYS A 26 -17.49 -12.53 -8.87
N GLN A 27 -18.40 -13.28 -9.48
CA GLN A 27 -18.04 -14.22 -10.56
C GLN A 27 -17.50 -13.50 -11.80
N LYS A 28 -18.08 -12.35 -12.16
CA LYS A 28 -17.58 -11.50 -13.27
C LYS A 28 -16.17 -10.98 -12.99
N LEU A 29 -15.93 -10.50 -11.76
CA LEU A 29 -14.61 -10.04 -11.32
C LEU A 29 -13.56 -11.15 -11.44
N LEU A 30 -13.85 -12.32 -10.86
CA LEU A 30 -12.95 -13.47 -10.87
C LEU A 30 -12.63 -13.92 -12.29
N TYR A 31 -13.62 -13.93 -13.19
CA TYR A 31 -13.42 -14.26 -14.59
C TYR A 31 -12.41 -13.30 -15.28
N GLU A 32 -12.58 -11.98 -15.08
CA GLU A 32 -11.71 -10.97 -15.67
C GLU A 32 -10.28 -11.03 -15.12
N GLN A 33 -10.14 -11.16 -13.80
CA GLN A 33 -8.84 -11.33 -13.15
C GLN A 33 -8.11 -12.57 -13.64
N ASN A 34 -8.79 -13.72 -13.68
CA ASN A 34 -8.20 -14.97 -14.14
C ASN A 34 -7.84 -14.92 -15.63
N ARG A 35 -8.65 -14.25 -16.46
CA ARG A 35 -8.35 -14.04 -17.88
C ARG A 35 -7.06 -13.24 -18.07
N LEU A 36 -6.85 -12.19 -17.28
CA LEU A 36 -5.62 -11.38 -17.33
C LEU A 36 -4.42 -12.14 -16.76
N ALA A 37 -4.60 -12.83 -15.63
CA ALA A 37 -3.55 -13.64 -15.02
C ALA A 37 -3.07 -14.76 -15.96
N ASN A 38 -3.99 -15.41 -16.69
CA ASN A 38 -3.67 -16.42 -17.70
C ASN A 38 -2.89 -15.85 -18.91
N ARG A 39 -2.92 -14.53 -19.11
CA ARG A 39 -2.12 -13.83 -20.13
C ARG A 39 -0.77 -13.35 -19.59
N GLY A 40 -0.39 -13.74 -18.38
CA GLY A 40 0.90 -13.39 -17.76
C GLY A 40 0.88 -12.11 -16.94
N ALA A 41 -0.28 -11.50 -16.68
CA ALA A 41 -0.35 -10.22 -15.97
C ALA A 41 0.16 -10.33 -14.52
N ALA A 42 -0.08 -11.46 -13.85
CA ALA A 42 0.32 -11.68 -12.46
C ALA A 42 1.84 -11.76 -12.31
N GLU A 43 2.49 -12.51 -13.20
CA GLU A 43 3.95 -12.65 -13.27
C GLU A 43 4.62 -11.34 -13.68
N THR A 44 4.00 -10.61 -14.62
CA THR A 44 4.47 -9.30 -15.08
C THR A 44 4.51 -8.26 -13.95
N VAL A 45 3.51 -8.25 -13.07
CA VAL A 45 3.48 -7.36 -11.90
C VAL A 45 4.70 -7.59 -11.01
N LEU A 46 5.01 -8.84 -10.68
CA LEU A 46 6.15 -9.19 -9.85
C LEU A 46 7.48 -8.83 -10.52
N LEU A 47 7.60 -9.10 -11.82
CA LEU A 47 8.79 -8.77 -12.60
C LEU A 47 9.09 -7.26 -12.58
N TYR A 48 8.06 -6.42 -12.76
CA TYR A 48 8.24 -4.96 -12.74
C TYR A 48 8.55 -4.42 -11.35
N ILE A 49 7.96 -4.99 -10.30
CA ILE A 49 8.34 -4.68 -8.91
C ILE A 49 9.82 -5.02 -8.69
N SER A 50 10.28 -6.20 -9.10
CA SER A 50 11.67 -6.61 -9.01
C SER A 50 12.61 -5.68 -9.80
N ALA A 51 12.23 -5.33 -11.03
CA ALA A 51 13.01 -4.45 -11.91
C ALA A 51 13.14 -3.02 -11.38
N SER A 52 12.22 -2.55 -10.53
CA SER A 52 12.28 -1.21 -9.95
C SER A 52 13.38 -1.00 -8.92
N LYS A 53 13.92 -2.08 -8.34
CA LYS A 53 15.03 -2.04 -7.36
C LYS A 53 14.80 -1.06 -6.21
N GLY A 54 13.54 -0.84 -5.79
CA GLY A 54 13.24 0.07 -4.70
C GLY A 54 12.99 1.53 -5.10
N GLU A 55 12.97 1.85 -6.39
CA GLU A 55 12.69 3.22 -6.87
C GLU A 55 11.19 3.47 -7.02
N ASN A 56 10.67 4.47 -6.30
CA ASN A 56 9.31 4.95 -6.48
C ASN A 56 9.22 5.78 -7.77
N ASN A 57 8.70 5.17 -8.83
CA ASN A 57 8.44 5.84 -10.10
C ASN A 57 7.00 5.56 -10.57
N GLU A 58 6.56 6.27 -11.61
CA GLU A 58 5.20 6.10 -12.13
C GLU A 58 4.93 4.66 -12.58
N MET A 59 5.93 3.97 -13.14
CA MET A 59 5.79 2.57 -13.56
C MET A 59 5.44 1.65 -12.39
N VAL A 60 6.13 1.78 -11.24
CA VAL A 60 5.81 0.99 -10.03
C VAL A 60 4.41 1.33 -9.52
N ARG A 61 4.01 2.62 -9.51
CA ARG A 61 2.66 3.03 -9.09
C ARG A 61 1.58 2.35 -9.93
N ARG A 62 1.71 2.37 -11.25
CA ARG A 62 0.76 1.69 -12.16
C ARG A 62 0.80 0.17 -11.99
N THR A 63 1.99 -0.39 -11.75
CA THR A 63 2.18 -1.83 -11.51
C THR A 63 1.47 -2.29 -10.25
N LEU A 64 1.58 -1.55 -9.15
CA LEU A 64 0.86 -1.84 -7.90
C LEU A 64 -0.65 -1.75 -8.10
N GLN A 65 -1.16 -0.73 -8.80
CA GLN A 65 -2.58 -0.61 -9.13
C GLN A 65 -3.11 -1.82 -9.92
N LEU A 66 -2.32 -2.31 -10.88
CA LEU A 66 -2.65 -3.55 -11.62
C LEU A 66 -2.63 -4.77 -10.68
N GLY A 67 -1.61 -4.90 -9.84
CA GLY A 67 -1.50 -5.98 -8.86
C GLY A 67 -2.69 -6.02 -7.89
N ILE A 68 -3.07 -4.88 -7.33
CA ILE A 68 -4.26 -4.69 -6.48
C ILE A 68 -5.51 -5.13 -7.24
N SER A 69 -5.69 -4.66 -8.48
CA SER A 69 -6.87 -5.02 -9.30
C SER A 69 -6.96 -6.52 -9.58
N LEU A 70 -5.83 -7.21 -9.75
CA LEU A 70 -5.77 -8.66 -9.97
C LEU A 70 -6.08 -9.47 -8.72
N LEU A 71 -5.74 -8.94 -7.54
CA LEU A 71 -5.90 -9.62 -6.25
C LEU A 71 -7.16 -9.19 -5.50
N HIS A 72 -7.86 -8.15 -5.97
CA HIS A 72 -9.06 -7.61 -5.35
C HIS A 72 -10.08 -8.70 -5.03
N GLY A 73 -10.60 -8.71 -3.80
CA GLY A 73 -11.48 -9.75 -3.28
C GLY A 73 -10.79 -11.08 -2.92
N GLY A 74 -9.47 -11.10 -2.77
CA GLY A 74 -8.70 -12.26 -2.30
C GLY A 74 -8.62 -13.39 -3.33
N ASN A 75 -8.31 -13.07 -4.60
CA ASN A 75 -8.26 -14.08 -5.67
C ASN A 75 -7.11 -15.10 -5.46
N ARG A 76 -7.45 -16.26 -4.87
CA ARG A 76 -6.52 -17.34 -4.52
C ARG A 76 -5.78 -17.94 -5.73
N GLU A 77 -6.39 -17.94 -6.91
CA GLU A 77 -5.75 -18.49 -8.12
C GLU A 77 -4.60 -17.58 -8.57
N VAL A 78 -4.84 -16.26 -8.55
CA VAL A 78 -3.80 -15.26 -8.84
C VAL A 78 -2.69 -15.31 -7.79
N GLN A 79 -3.05 -15.35 -6.50
CA GLN A 79 -2.07 -15.48 -5.41
C GLN A 79 -1.18 -16.72 -5.58
N LYS A 80 -1.77 -17.87 -5.90
CA LYS A 80 -1.04 -19.13 -6.12
C LYS A 80 -0.10 -19.03 -7.31
N ARG A 81 -0.55 -18.43 -8.42
CA ARG A 81 0.26 -18.20 -9.61
C ARG A 81 1.45 -17.28 -9.32
N MET A 82 1.22 -16.17 -8.62
CA MET A 82 2.27 -15.26 -8.16
C MET A 82 3.30 -15.97 -7.27
N LEU A 83 2.84 -16.77 -6.30
CA LEU A 83 3.71 -17.49 -5.39
C LEU A 83 4.56 -18.54 -6.12
N ASN A 84 3.94 -19.31 -7.02
CA ASN A 84 4.64 -20.32 -7.81
C ASN A 84 5.72 -19.67 -8.67
N TYR A 85 5.40 -18.55 -9.33
CA TYR A 85 6.38 -17.80 -10.12
C TYR A 85 7.60 -17.38 -9.28
N LEU A 86 7.40 -16.82 -8.08
CA LEU A 86 8.51 -16.43 -7.20
C LEU A 86 9.35 -17.62 -6.74
N LYS A 87 8.72 -18.74 -6.41
CA LYS A 87 9.40 -19.99 -6.01
C LYS A 87 10.22 -20.60 -7.16
N GLU A 88 9.67 -20.61 -8.37
CA GLU A 88 10.32 -21.18 -9.56
C GLU A 88 11.48 -20.32 -10.05
N THR A 89 11.29 -19.00 -10.12
CA THR A 89 12.33 -18.06 -10.55
C THR A 89 13.39 -17.82 -9.48
N LYS A 90 13.07 -18.11 -8.21
CA LYS A 90 13.87 -17.74 -7.04
C LYS A 90 14.20 -16.24 -7.04
N ASP A 91 13.24 -15.42 -7.44
CA ASP A 91 13.43 -13.98 -7.57
C ASP A 91 13.50 -13.29 -6.19
N VAL A 92 14.73 -13.18 -5.68
CA VAL A 92 15.04 -12.40 -4.48
C VAL A 92 14.85 -10.89 -4.72
N GLY A 93 15.01 -10.44 -5.97
CA GLY A 93 14.94 -9.04 -6.37
C GLY A 93 13.58 -8.41 -6.10
N CYS A 94 12.50 -9.19 -6.24
CA CYS A 94 11.16 -8.72 -5.90
C CYS A 94 11.06 -8.33 -4.42
N PHE A 95 11.60 -9.15 -3.52
CA PHE A 95 11.51 -8.90 -2.08
C PHE A 95 12.44 -7.78 -1.62
N THR A 96 13.67 -7.73 -2.12
CA THR A 96 14.59 -6.62 -1.81
C THR A 96 14.02 -5.31 -2.30
N SER A 97 13.45 -5.29 -3.51
CA SER A 97 12.77 -4.12 -4.05
C SER A 97 11.60 -3.65 -3.18
N LEU A 98 10.70 -4.56 -2.77
CA LEU A 98 9.60 -4.23 -1.84
C LEU A 98 10.12 -3.65 -0.52
N ALA A 99 11.13 -4.29 0.09
CA ALA A 99 11.73 -3.80 1.32
C ALA A 99 12.35 -2.41 1.15
N THR A 100 13.03 -2.14 0.04
CA THR A 100 13.58 -0.82 -0.26
C THR A 100 12.49 0.21 -0.52
N LEU A 101 11.39 -0.14 -1.21
CA LEU A 101 10.23 0.76 -1.37
C LEU A 101 9.66 1.13 0.01
N MET A 102 9.47 0.15 0.91
CA MET A 102 8.98 0.39 2.28
C MET A 102 9.93 1.27 3.09
N ALA A 103 11.24 1.06 2.96
CA ALA A 103 12.26 1.88 3.62
C ALA A 103 12.23 3.34 3.13
N ASN A 104 12.00 3.54 1.84
CA ASN A 104 11.96 4.85 1.19
C ASN A 104 10.60 5.58 1.36
N CYS A 105 9.59 4.94 1.92
CA CYS A 105 8.29 5.57 2.18
C CYS A 105 8.44 6.70 3.21
N GLY A 106 7.83 7.85 2.88
CA GLY A 106 7.77 9.03 3.72
C GLY A 106 7.02 8.81 5.04
N VAL A 107 7.30 9.70 5.98
CA VAL A 107 6.58 9.87 7.26
C VAL A 107 6.26 11.35 7.44
N LEU A 108 5.58 11.70 8.52
CA LEU A 108 5.32 13.11 8.81
C LEU A 108 6.63 13.85 9.11
N ASP A 109 6.94 14.89 8.34
CA ASP A 109 8.12 15.73 8.57
C ASP A 109 7.72 17.13 9.08
N LEU A 110 8.09 17.42 10.32
CA LEU A 110 7.74 18.68 10.97
C LEU A 110 8.42 19.89 10.31
N ASP A 111 9.64 19.74 9.81
CA ASP A 111 10.36 20.83 9.15
C ASP A 111 9.69 21.18 7.81
N THR A 112 9.32 20.16 7.04
CA THR A 112 8.55 20.33 5.79
C THR A 112 7.18 20.96 6.07
N HIS A 113 6.52 20.58 7.16
CA HIS A 113 5.25 21.16 7.58
C HIS A 113 5.36 22.66 7.92
N GLU A 114 6.35 23.05 8.72
CA GLU A 114 6.55 24.46 9.06
C GLU A 114 6.89 25.32 7.83
N ARG A 115 7.67 24.77 6.88
CA ARG A 115 7.98 25.46 5.62
C ARG A 115 6.72 25.69 4.79
N CYS A 116 5.83 24.69 4.71
CA CYS A 116 4.54 24.81 4.02
C CYS A 116 3.68 25.92 4.63
N ILE A 117 3.56 25.95 5.96
CA ILE A 117 2.79 27.00 6.67
C ILE A 117 3.37 28.39 6.39
N LYS A 118 4.69 28.55 6.47
CA LYS A 118 5.35 29.85 6.23
C LYS A 118 5.16 30.33 4.79
N ALA A 119 5.24 29.44 3.80
CA ALA A 119 5.02 29.79 2.39
C ALA A 119 3.59 30.30 2.15
N GLU A 120 2.60 29.64 2.74
CA GLU A 120 1.19 30.03 2.65
C GLU A 120 0.93 31.39 3.29
N VAL A 121 1.50 31.65 4.47
CA VAL A 121 1.43 32.97 5.15
C VAL A 121 2.00 34.10 4.28
N LEU A 122 3.01 33.80 3.46
CA LEU A 122 3.63 34.76 2.54
C LEU A 122 2.86 34.94 1.23
N GLY A 123 1.71 34.27 1.06
CA GLY A 123 0.91 34.32 -0.18
C GLY A 123 1.60 33.62 -1.37
N VAL A 124 2.71 32.93 -1.12
CA VAL A 124 3.34 32.02 -2.08
C VAL A 124 2.60 30.71 -1.93
N GLY A 125 1.42 30.63 -2.56
CA GLY A 125 0.51 29.48 -2.41
C GLY A 125 1.24 28.15 -2.57
N SER A 126 0.68 27.08 -1.99
CA SER A 126 1.27 25.74 -2.01
C SER A 126 1.68 25.22 -3.41
N GLU A 127 1.13 25.79 -4.49
CA GLU A 127 1.50 25.49 -5.88
C GLU A 127 2.91 25.97 -6.28
N GLY A 128 3.49 26.94 -5.55
CA GLY A 128 4.87 27.40 -5.73
C GLY A 128 5.93 26.51 -5.09
N MET A 129 5.53 25.63 -4.15
CA MET A 129 6.39 24.59 -3.60
C MET A 129 6.25 23.34 -4.46
N ALA A 130 7.15 23.18 -5.43
CA ALA A 130 7.18 22.07 -6.38
C ALA A 130 7.29 20.70 -5.67
N GLY A 131 6.15 20.12 -5.27
CA GLY A 131 6.05 18.75 -4.77
C GLY A 131 6.45 18.52 -3.30
N GLU A 132 6.92 19.53 -2.57
CA GLU A 132 7.27 19.42 -1.15
C GLU A 132 6.02 19.54 -0.24
N LYS A 133 5.02 18.69 -0.47
CA LYS A 133 3.93 18.50 0.51
C LYS A 133 4.34 17.41 1.50
N ASN A 134 4.05 17.62 2.77
CA ASN A 134 4.29 16.62 3.80
C ASN A 134 3.51 15.34 3.46
N LEU A 135 4.17 14.18 3.58
CA LEU A 135 3.60 12.86 3.26
C LEU A 135 2.90 12.81 1.87
N HIS A 136 3.49 13.47 0.86
CA HIS A 136 2.95 13.52 -0.51
C HIS A 136 2.86 12.16 -1.20
N ASP A 137 3.57 11.15 -0.69
CA ASP A 137 3.57 9.78 -1.19
C ASP A 137 2.54 8.87 -0.50
N ALA A 138 1.66 9.41 0.35
CA ALA A 138 0.62 8.65 1.07
C ALA A 138 -0.13 7.64 0.20
N ASP A 139 -0.63 8.04 -0.97
CA ASP A 139 -1.39 7.16 -1.88
C ASP A 139 -0.55 5.98 -2.39
N PHE A 140 0.75 6.23 -2.63
CA PHE A 140 1.68 5.18 -3.01
C PHE A 140 1.94 4.22 -1.86
N ILE A 141 2.15 4.75 -0.64
CA ILE A 141 2.37 3.94 0.56
C ILE A 141 1.15 3.05 0.83
N ILE A 142 -0.05 3.61 0.76
CA ILE A 142 -1.31 2.87 0.89
C ILE A 142 -1.38 1.78 -0.17
N SER A 143 -1.10 2.09 -1.43
CA SER A 143 -1.11 1.10 -2.52
C SER A 143 -0.08 -0.03 -2.30
N LEU A 144 1.11 0.30 -1.82
CA LEU A 144 2.17 -0.67 -1.53
C LEU A 144 1.72 -1.67 -0.44
N PHE A 145 1.24 -1.15 0.68
CA PHE A 145 0.79 -2.00 1.79
C PHE A 145 -0.52 -2.74 1.46
N ARG A 146 -1.41 -2.13 0.67
CA ARG A 146 -2.63 -2.78 0.16
C ARG A 146 -2.30 -3.95 -0.76
N PHE A 147 -1.33 -3.79 -1.65
CA PHE A 147 -0.83 -4.90 -2.47
C PHE A 147 -0.31 -6.04 -1.59
N CYS A 148 0.53 -5.74 -0.59
CA CYS A 148 1.05 -6.76 0.32
C CYS A 148 -0.05 -7.44 1.15
N GLN A 149 -1.07 -6.71 1.60
CA GLN A 149 -2.24 -7.27 2.29
C GLN A 149 -2.94 -8.30 1.39
N LEU A 150 -3.25 -7.92 0.15
CA LEU A 150 -4.01 -8.74 -0.80
C LEU A 150 -3.27 -10.03 -1.21
N LEU A 151 -1.93 -10.09 -1.08
CA LEU A 151 -1.17 -11.33 -1.30
C LEU A 151 -1.49 -12.40 -0.24
N CYS A 152 -1.83 -11.97 0.97
CA CYS A 152 -2.09 -12.85 2.11
C CYS A 152 -3.59 -13.02 2.44
N GLU A 153 -4.44 -12.17 1.87
CA GLU A 153 -5.88 -12.17 2.10
C GLU A 153 -6.52 -13.54 1.86
N GLY A 154 -7.40 -13.96 2.78
CA GLY A 154 -8.02 -15.29 2.76
C GLY A 154 -7.16 -16.38 3.40
N HIS A 155 -6.36 -16.05 4.41
CA HIS A 155 -5.52 -16.96 5.20
C HIS A 155 -4.52 -17.75 4.35
N ASN A 156 -3.79 -17.07 3.47
CA ASN A 156 -2.82 -17.71 2.59
C ASN A 156 -1.51 -18.03 3.33
N LEU A 157 -1.52 -19.10 4.13
CA LEU A 157 -0.40 -19.52 4.98
C LEU A 157 0.91 -19.74 4.19
N GLU A 158 0.82 -20.23 2.95
CA GLU A 158 2.02 -20.41 2.13
C GLU A 158 2.66 -19.06 1.78
N PHE A 159 1.87 -18.07 1.37
CA PHE A 159 2.38 -16.74 1.05
C PHE A 159 2.86 -16.02 2.32
N GLN A 160 2.11 -16.10 3.43
CA GLN A 160 2.52 -15.56 4.73
C GLN A 160 3.89 -16.11 5.18
N ASN A 161 4.10 -17.43 5.05
CA ASN A 161 5.40 -18.05 5.33
C ASN A 161 6.48 -17.55 4.37
N TYR A 162 6.15 -17.41 3.10
CA TYR A 162 7.11 -16.96 2.10
C TYR A 162 7.48 -15.49 2.24
N LEU A 163 6.63 -14.62 2.80
CA LEU A 163 6.98 -13.25 3.18
C LEU A 163 7.97 -13.18 4.36
N ARG A 164 7.95 -14.19 5.25
CA ARG A 164 8.90 -14.32 6.37
C ARG A 164 10.23 -14.92 5.92
N LEU A 165 10.15 -15.96 5.09
CA LEU A 165 11.30 -16.79 4.75
C LEU A 165 11.21 -17.36 3.33
N GLN A 166 12.09 -16.87 2.46
CA GLN A 166 12.30 -17.42 1.12
C GLN A 166 13.31 -18.58 1.18
N ALA A 167 12.89 -19.71 1.73
CA ALA A 167 13.74 -20.90 1.82
C ALA A 167 14.22 -21.36 0.42
N GLY A 168 15.53 -21.59 0.27
CA GLY A 168 16.14 -21.99 -1.00
C GLY A 168 16.63 -20.84 -1.89
N SER A 169 16.49 -19.59 -1.43
CA SER A 169 17.10 -18.39 -2.01
C SER A 169 18.44 -18.05 -1.34
N SER A 170 19.31 -17.29 -2.04
CA SER A 170 20.62 -16.87 -1.52
C SER A 170 20.54 -15.81 -0.42
N THR A 171 19.43 -15.07 -0.35
CA THR A 171 19.20 -13.99 0.61
C THR A 171 17.76 -14.08 1.08
N ASN A 172 17.57 -13.79 2.36
CA ASN A 172 16.25 -13.70 2.98
C ASN A 172 15.90 -12.21 3.17
N VAL A 173 14.66 -11.85 2.84
CA VAL A 173 14.08 -10.56 3.17
C VAL A 173 12.78 -10.82 3.94
N ASN A 174 12.74 -10.37 5.18
CA ASN A 174 11.57 -10.52 6.04
C ASN A 174 10.66 -9.29 5.90
N ILE A 175 9.67 -9.39 5.00
CA ILE A 175 8.74 -8.29 4.70
C ILE A 175 7.89 -7.89 5.92
N ILE A 176 7.61 -8.84 6.81
CA ILE A 176 6.87 -8.54 8.06
C ILE A 176 7.70 -7.60 8.95
N ILE A 177 8.99 -7.87 9.11
CA ILE A 177 9.88 -6.98 9.87
C ILE A 177 9.95 -5.60 9.20
N CYS A 178 10.14 -5.52 7.88
CA CYS A 178 10.14 -4.24 7.16
C CYS A 178 8.83 -3.45 7.34
N THR A 179 7.68 -4.14 7.41
CA THR A 179 6.38 -3.52 7.66
C THR A 179 6.30 -2.93 9.07
N VAL A 180 6.77 -3.67 10.09
CA VAL A 180 6.82 -3.18 11.48
C VAL A 180 7.80 -2.02 11.63
N ASP A 181 8.94 -2.07 10.94
CA ASP A 181 9.96 -1.02 10.96
C ASP A 181 9.44 0.30 10.36
N TYR A 182 8.66 0.22 9.27
CA TYR A 182 7.92 1.37 8.74
C TYR A 182 6.90 1.92 9.75
N LEU A 183 6.12 1.04 10.38
CA LEU A 183 5.11 1.45 11.36
C LEU A 183 5.74 2.18 12.56
N LEU A 184 6.91 1.75 13.03
CA LEU A 184 7.63 2.42 14.12
C LEU A 184 8.04 3.84 13.73
N ARG A 185 8.66 4.02 12.55
CA ARG A 185 9.00 5.36 12.04
C ARG A 185 7.79 6.26 11.89
N LEU A 186 6.69 5.72 11.38
CA LEU A 186 5.43 6.46 11.26
C LEU A 186 4.91 6.88 12.64
N GLN A 187 4.93 5.97 13.62
CA GLN A 187 4.49 6.24 14.99
C GLN A 187 5.34 7.32 15.68
N GLU A 188 6.66 7.26 15.54
CA GLU A 188 7.58 8.30 16.04
C GLU A 188 7.24 9.66 15.44
N SER A 189 7.04 9.73 14.12
CA SER A 189 6.68 10.98 13.43
C SER A 189 5.34 11.57 13.88
N ILE A 190 4.35 10.72 14.15
CA ILE A 190 3.04 11.14 14.67
C ILE A 190 3.18 11.69 16.10
N MET A 191 4.04 11.08 16.91
CA MET A 191 4.31 11.54 18.27
C MET A 191 4.99 12.92 18.29
N ASP A 192 5.93 13.17 17.38
CA ASP A 192 6.56 14.50 17.24
C ASP A 192 5.53 15.57 16.83
N PHE A 193 4.62 15.21 15.91
CA PHE A 193 3.49 16.07 15.53
C PHE A 193 2.56 16.35 16.71
N TYR A 194 2.25 15.35 17.54
CA TYR A 194 1.45 15.53 18.75
C TYR A 194 2.12 16.56 19.69
N TRP A 195 3.42 16.43 19.95
CA TRP A 195 4.13 17.37 20.80
C TRP A 195 4.14 18.79 20.24
N HIS A 196 4.27 18.96 18.92
CA HIS A 196 4.19 20.26 18.27
C HIS A 196 2.85 20.98 18.51
N TYR A 197 1.75 20.24 18.59
CA TYR A 197 0.42 20.79 18.86
C TYR A 197 0.03 20.77 20.34
N SER A 198 0.76 20.05 21.21
CA SER A 198 0.39 19.87 22.63
C SER A 198 0.21 21.18 23.43
N GLY A 199 0.95 22.22 23.07
CA GLY A 199 0.86 23.56 23.70
C GLY A 199 -0.06 24.54 22.98
N LYS A 200 -0.71 24.14 21.88
CA LYS A 200 -1.57 25.00 21.06
C LYS A 200 -3.03 24.75 21.40
N GLU A 201 -3.84 25.82 21.45
CA GLU A 201 -5.29 25.68 21.72
C GLU A 201 -6.04 24.99 20.58
N THR A 202 -5.55 25.12 19.34
CA THR A 202 -6.19 24.53 18.15
C THR A 202 -5.16 23.97 17.18
N VAL A 203 -5.56 22.92 16.46
CA VAL A 203 -4.84 22.39 15.30
C VAL A 203 -5.35 23.10 14.06
N ASP A 204 -4.43 23.70 13.28
CA ASP A 204 -4.76 24.36 12.03
C ASP A 204 -5.20 23.37 10.94
N ALA A 205 -5.73 23.89 9.84
CA ALA A 205 -6.27 23.06 8.76
C ALA A 205 -5.21 22.15 8.12
N HIS A 206 -3.98 22.64 7.95
CA HIS A 206 -2.90 21.88 7.35
C HIS A 206 -2.40 20.76 8.29
N GLY A 207 -2.33 21.05 9.60
CA GLY A 207 -2.09 20.05 10.64
C GLY A 207 -3.10 18.91 10.60
N LYS A 208 -4.40 19.25 10.52
CA LYS A 208 -5.48 18.26 10.40
C LYS A 208 -5.34 17.41 9.14
N GLU A 209 -5.11 18.04 7.99
CA GLU A 209 -4.97 17.34 6.71
C GLU A 209 -3.80 16.34 6.72
N ASN A 210 -2.63 16.76 7.20
CA ASN A 210 -1.45 15.89 7.28
C ASN A 210 -1.65 14.75 8.28
N LEU A 211 -2.24 15.02 9.44
CA LEU A 211 -2.57 13.97 10.42
C LEU A 211 -3.57 12.96 9.84
N CYS A 212 -4.62 13.41 9.15
CA CYS A 212 -5.58 12.52 8.50
C CYS A 212 -4.92 11.61 7.45
N ARG A 213 -3.98 12.14 6.66
CA ARG A 213 -3.18 11.32 5.72
C ARG A 213 -2.38 10.25 6.47
N ALA A 214 -1.65 10.63 7.52
CA ALA A 214 -0.84 9.69 8.30
C ALA A 214 -1.69 8.60 8.97
N ILE A 215 -2.86 8.96 9.49
CA ILE A 215 -3.82 8.01 10.07
C ILE A 215 -4.33 7.02 9.00
N SER A 216 -4.60 7.50 7.78
CA SER A 216 -5.04 6.65 6.67
C SER A 216 -3.97 5.64 6.27
N VAL A 217 -2.70 6.08 6.21
CA VAL A 217 -1.55 5.19 6.01
C VAL A 217 -1.45 4.17 7.15
N ALA A 218 -1.52 4.61 8.41
CA ALA A 218 -1.44 3.73 9.56
C ALA A 218 -2.55 2.67 9.56
N LYS A 219 -3.80 3.06 9.25
CA LYS A 219 -4.94 2.14 9.09
C LYS A 219 -4.62 1.04 8.08
N GLN A 220 -4.09 1.40 6.92
CA GLN A 220 -3.72 0.42 5.90
C GLN A 220 -2.59 -0.51 6.39
N VAL A 221 -1.57 0.01 7.05
CA VAL A 221 -0.45 -0.81 7.60
C VAL A 221 -0.96 -1.81 8.65
N PHE A 222 -1.87 -1.39 9.54
CA PHE A 222 -2.48 -2.29 10.52
C PHE A 222 -3.29 -3.42 9.84
N ASN A 223 -4.11 -3.09 8.83
CA ASN A 223 -4.85 -4.08 8.05
C ASN A 223 -3.91 -5.08 7.34
N THR A 224 -2.76 -4.61 6.84
CA THR A 224 -1.74 -5.48 6.24
C THR A 224 -1.14 -6.42 7.28
N LEU A 225 -0.80 -5.92 8.47
CA LEU A 225 -0.24 -6.73 9.55
C LEU A 225 -1.21 -7.80 10.06
N THR A 226 -2.51 -7.52 10.10
CA THR A 226 -3.51 -8.53 10.50
C THR A 226 -3.57 -9.70 9.53
N GLU A 227 -3.55 -9.43 8.22
CA GLU A 227 -3.55 -10.50 7.20
C GLU A 227 -2.27 -11.35 7.18
N TYR A 228 -1.16 -10.86 7.76
CA TYR A 228 0.06 -11.65 7.88
C TYR A 228 0.00 -12.75 8.97
N ILE A 229 -0.93 -12.62 9.93
CA ILE A 229 -0.99 -13.46 11.14
C ILE A 229 -2.29 -14.24 11.29
N GLN A 230 -3.39 -13.78 10.68
CA GLN A 230 -4.68 -14.45 10.70
C GLN A 230 -4.65 -15.75 9.88
#